data_AF-A0A848YVK1-F1
#
_entry.id   AF-A0A848YVK1-F1
#
_cell.length_a   1.000
_cell.length_b   1.000
_cell.length_c   1.000
_cell.angle_alpha   90.00
_cell.angle_beta   90.00
_cell.angle_gamma   90.00
#
_symmetry.space_group_name_H-M   'P 1'
#
loop_
_entity.id
_entity.type
_entity.pdbx_description
1 polymer ?
#
loop_
_entity_poly.entity_id
_entity_poly.type
_entity_poly.pdbx_seq_one_letter_code
_entity_poly.pdbx_strand_id
1 'polypeptide(L)'
;MKKTSKTLQKITGLRRPRHPMLDFVKRALKENGLMAEYQARPAYQQNDYIGWINNAKLQGTKEKRLIQMLEELKKGGVYMKMPHQPSKKNKKGV
;
A
#
# COMPACT_ATOMS: atom_id res chain seq x y z
N MET A 1 -35.03 4.21 -8.73
CA MET A 1 -33.91 3.28 -9.01
C MET A 1 -32.92 4.00 -9.92
N LYS A 2 -31.72 4.37 -9.45
CA LYS A 2 -30.70 5.01 -10.31
C LYS A 2 -29.51 4.06 -10.45
N LYS A 3 -29.33 3.55 -11.66
CA LYS A 3 -28.33 2.56 -12.06
C LYS A 3 -26.93 3.19 -12.07
N THR A 4 -26.06 2.68 -11.19
CA THR A 4 -24.63 2.39 -11.39
C THR A 4 -23.81 3.27 -12.34
N SER A 5 -23.07 4.24 -11.80
CA SER A 5 -21.92 4.84 -12.49
C SER A 5 -20.69 3.94 -12.32
N LYS A 6 -20.55 2.98 -13.23
CA LYS A 6 -19.35 2.14 -13.38
C LYS A 6 -18.33 2.91 -14.22
N THR A 7 -17.68 3.91 -13.62
CA THR A 7 -16.71 4.77 -14.32
C THR A 7 -15.34 4.09 -14.42
N LEU A 8 -14.90 3.86 -15.67
CA LEU A 8 -13.54 3.60 -16.16
C LEU A 8 -12.56 2.90 -15.19
N GLN A 9 -12.56 1.58 -15.19
CA GLN A 9 -11.40 0.82 -14.73
C GLN A 9 -10.33 0.87 -15.82
N LYS A 10 -9.42 1.84 -15.70
CA LYS A 10 -8.14 1.88 -16.42
C LYS A 10 -7.47 0.51 -16.24
N ILE A 11 -7.14 -0.17 -17.35
CA ILE A 11 -6.61 -1.54 -17.39
C ILE A 11 -5.21 -1.57 -16.74
N THR A 12 -5.17 -1.53 -15.42
CA THR A 12 -4.00 -1.97 -14.65
C THR A 12 -4.15 -3.46 -14.49
N GLY A 13 -3.14 -4.28 -14.84
CA GLY A 13 -3.18 -5.76 -14.85
C GLY A 13 -3.49 -6.47 -13.52
N LEU A 14 -4.10 -5.78 -12.56
CA LEU A 14 -4.71 -6.31 -11.36
C LEU A 14 -6.03 -7.01 -11.69
N ARG A 15 -6.10 -8.32 -11.44
CA ARG A 15 -7.35 -9.09 -11.52
C ARG A 15 -8.29 -8.84 -10.34
N ARG A 16 -7.81 -8.21 -9.26
CA ARG A 16 -8.57 -7.94 -8.02
C ARG A 16 -9.03 -6.49 -7.94
N PRO A 17 -10.19 -6.19 -7.33
CA PRO A 17 -10.62 -4.83 -7.05
C PRO A 17 -9.58 -4.05 -6.24
N ARG A 18 -9.46 -2.75 -6.53
CA ARG A 18 -8.59 -1.87 -5.77
C ARG A 18 -9.22 -1.47 -4.44
N HIS A 19 -8.48 -1.63 -3.36
CA HIS A 19 -8.89 -1.14 -2.05
C HIS A 19 -8.61 0.37 -1.95
N PRO A 20 -9.58 1.17 -1.47
CA PRO A 20 -9.37 2.59 -1.26
C PRO A 20 -8.38 2.82 -0.10
N MET A 21 -7.44 3.74 -0.30
CA MET A 21 -6.53 4.18 0.76
C MET A 21 -7.31 4.99 1.78
N LEU A 22 -7.30 4.54 3.04
CA LEU A 22 -7.90 5.28 4.16
C LEU A 22 -7.02 6.47 4.56
N ASP A 23 -7.64 7.54 5.07
CA ASP A 23 -6.97 8.81 5.37
C ASP A 23 -5.83 8.66 6.39
N PHE A 24 -5.99 7.79 7.39
CA PHE A 24 -4.94 7.57 8.39
C PHE A 24 -3.67 6.95 7.78
N VAL A 25 -3.82 6.09 6.76
CA VAL A 25 -2.69 5.51 6.03
C VAL A 25 -1.99 6.59 5.20
N LYS A 26 -2.77 7.41 4.49
CA LYS A 26 -2.24 8.54 3.71
C LYS A 26 -1.50 9.55 4.58
N ARG A 27 -2.06 9.88 5.75
CA ARG A 27 -1.45 10.79 6.72
C ARG A 27 -0.12 10.22 7.22
N ALA A 28 -0.11 8.98 7.68
CA ALA A 28 1.09 8.33 8.18
C ALA A 28 2.20 8.23 7.11
N LEU A 29 1.85 7.90 5.86
CA LEU A 29 2.81 7.90 4.75
C LEU A 29 3.42 9.28 4.50
N LYS A 30 2.63 10.35 4.58
CA LYS A 30 3.11 11.73 4.43
C LYS A 30 4.00 12.15 5.59
N GLU A 31 3.56 11.92 6.83
CA GLU A 31 4.30 12.28 8.05
C GLU A 31 5.65 11.57 8.14
N ASN A 32 5.76 10.34 7.62
CA ASN A 32 7.00 9.59 7.57
C ASN A 32 7.82 9.83 6.28
N GLY A 33 7.34 10.66 5.35
CA GLY A 33 8.01 10.89 4.06
C GLY A 33 8.08 9.67 3.14
N LEU A 34 7.24 8.65 3.36
CA LEU A 34 7.28 7.35 2.66
C LEU A 34 6.33 7.25 1.46
N MET A 35 5.72 8.37 1.04
CA MET A 35 4.76 8.36 -0.07
C MET A 35 5.41 7.93 -1.38
N ALA A 36 6.65 8.36 -1.64
CA ALA A 36 7.39 8.00 -2.84
C ALA A 36 7.72 6.50 -2.87
N GLU A 37 8.20 5.94 -1.75
CA GLU A 37 8.47 4.51 -1.59
C GLU A 37 7.22 3.66 -1.81
N TYR A 38 6.09 4.10 -1.27
CA TYR A 38 4.81 3.42 -1.46
C TYR A 38 4.40 3.43 -2.94
N GLN A 39 4.46 4.59 -3.60
CA GLN A 39 4.11 4.72 -5.01
C GLN A 39 5.05 3.95 -5.95
N ALA A 40 6.32 3.81 -5.57
CA ALA A 40 7.30 3.02 -6.30
C ALA A 40 7.06 1.50 -6.19
N ARG A 41 6.27 1.03 -5.22
CA ARG A 41 5.89 -0.38 -5.13
C ARG A 41 5.06 -0.82 -6.35
N PRO A 42 5.19 -2.08 -6.79
CA PRO A 42 4.25 -2.67 -7.73
C PRO A 42 2.80 -2.52 -7.29
N ALA A 43 1.89 -2.34 -8.25
CA ALA A 43 0.48 -2.04 -7.98
C ALA A 43 -0.23 -3.10 -7.11
N TYR A 44 0.18 -4.37 -7.19
CA TYR A 44 -0.35 -5.43 -6.32
C TYR A 44 0.05 -5.26 -4.86
N GLN A 45 1.29 -4.87 -4.56
CA GLN A 45 1.70 -4.63 -3.17
C GLN A 45 0.95 -3.45 -2.59
N GLN A 46 0.83 -2.36 -3.37
CA GLN A 46 0.03 -1.21 -2.96
C GLN A 46 -1.39 -1.63 -2.59
N ASN A 47 -2.03 -2.45 -3.43
CA ASN A 47 -3.39 -2.92 -3.20
C ASN A 47 -3.48 -3.87 -1.99
N ASP A 48 -2.55 -4.81 -1.88
CA ASP A 48 -2.53 -5.83 -0.85
C ASP A 48 -2.27 -5.24 0.54
N TYR A 49 -1.35 -4.28 0.68
CA TYR A 49 -1.16 -3.57 1.95
C TYR A 49 -2.43 -2.86 2.40
N ILE A 50 -3.07 -2.11 1.49
CA ILE A 50 -4.29 -1.37 1.83
C ILE A 50 -5.43 -2.34 2.17
N GLY A 51 -5.62 -3.41 1.37
CA GLY A 51 -6.59 -4.45 1.68
C GLY A 51 -6.32 -5.14 3.02
N TRP A 52 -5.07 -5.48 3.29
CA TRP A 52 -4.65 -6.11 4.54
C TRP A 52 -4.89 -5.19 5.75
N ILE A 53 -4.59 -3.90 5.66
CA ILE A 53 -4.90 -2.94 6.72
C ILE A 53 -6.42 -2.78 6.88
N ASN A 54 -7.16 -2.58 5.78
CA ASN A 54 -8.60 -2.33 5.80
C ASN A 54 -9.39 -3.51 6.40
N ASN A 55 -8.96 -4.75 6.13
CA ASN A 55 -9.62 -5.97 6.60
C ASN A 55 -9.44 -6.23 8.10
N ALA A 56 -8.58 -5.50 8.81
CA ALA A 56 -8.47 -5.63 10.26
C ALA A 56 -9.71 -5.04 10.96
N LYS A 57 -10.37 -5.85 11.80
CA LYS A 57 -11.57 -5.41 12.55
C LYS A 57 -11.23 -4.45 13.68
N LEU A 58 -10.15 -4.71 14.40
CA LEU A 58 -9.73 -3.92 15.57
C LEU A 58 -8.77 -2.80 15.17
N GLN A 59 -8.94 -1.63 15.79
CA GLN A 59 -8.10 -0.46 15.54
C GLN A 59 -6.61 -0.74 15.84
N GLY A 60 -6.30 -1.37 16.98
CA GLY A 60 -4.91 -1.73 17.30
C GLY A 60 -4.28 -2.70 16.29
N THR A 61 -5.07 -3.55 15.62
CA THR A 61 -4.55 -4.40 14.54
C THR A 61 -4.28 -3.60 13.28
N LYS A 62 -5.13 -2.62 12.93
CA LYS A 62 -4.87 -1.70 11.81
C LYS A 62 -3.56 -0.94 12.02
N GLU A 63 -3.33 -0.44 13.24
CA GLU A 63 -2.12 0.29 13.61
C GLU A 63 -0.88 -0.58 13.52
N LYS A 64 -0.90 -1.80 14.07
CA LYS A 64 0.22 -2.76 13.95
C LYS A 64 0.56 -3.06 12.48
N ARG A 65 -0.45 -3.26 11.64
CA ARG A 65 -0.27 -3.51 10.20
C ARG A 65 0.28 -2.29 9.46
N LEU A 66 -0.20 -1.09 9.81
CA LEU A 66 0.32 0.16 9.28
C LEU A 66 1.79 0.35 9.64
N ILE A 67 2.15 0.18 10.93
CA ILE A 67 3.54 0.29 11.39
C ILE A 67 4.44 -0.68 10.61
N GLN A 68 4.03 -1.94 10.47
CA GLN A 68 4.79 -2.92 9.70
C GLN A 68 4.99 -2.49 8.24
N MET A 69 3.94 -1.99 7.58
CA MET A 69 4.06 -1.48 6.20
C MET A 69 5.09 -0.33 6.14
N LEU A 70 5.04 0.63 7.07
CA LEU A 70 5.96 1.77 7.09
C LEU A 70 7.42 1.33 7.31
N GLU A 71 7.67 0.38 8.21
CA GLU A 71 9.00 -0.19 8.43
C GLU A 71 9.53 -0.90 7.18
N GLU A 72 8.70 -1.68 6.50
CA GLU A 72 9.07 -2.38 5.26
C GLU A 72 9.32 -1.41 4.09
N LEU A 73 8.53 -0.33 3.99
CA LEU A 73 8.77 0.75 3.04
C LEU A 73 10.10 1.46 3.33
N LYS A 74 10.37 1.78 4.60
CA LYS A 74 11.62 2.42 5.02
C LYS A 74 12.84 1.55 4.74
N LYS A 75 12.76 0.25 5.09
CA LYS A 75 13.84 -0.73 4.86
C LYS A 75 14.09 -0.96 3.37
N GLY A 76 13.02 -1.12 2.58
CA GLY A 76 13.14 -1.59 1.21
C GLY A 76 13.56 -3.05 1.12
N GLY A 77 13.31 -3.68 -0.03
CA GLY A 77 13.65 -5.07 -0.30
C GLY A 77 12.85 -6.09 0.51
N VAL A 78 11.82 -5.67 1.24
CA VAL A 78 10.94 -6.52 2.05
C VAL A 78 9.49 -6.22 1.71
N TYR A 79 8.68 -7.27 1.73
CA TYR A 79 7.23 -7.23 1.57
C TYR A 79 6.61 -8.33 2.43
N MET A 80 5.68 -7.97 3.31
CA MET A 80 4.97 -8.91 4.19
C MET A 80 5.93 -9.82 4.97
N LYS A 81 6.94 -9.20 5.61
CA LYS A 81 8.05 -9.84 6.35
C LYS A 81 8.97 -10.76 5.53
N MET A 82 8.83 -10.79 4.21
CA MET A 82 9.67 -11.63 3.35
C MET A 82 10.61 -10.79 2.47
N PRO A 83 11.85 -11.24 2.22
CA PRO A 83 12.70 -10.64 1.20
C PRO A 83 11.99 -10.61 -0.15
N HIS A 84 11.98 -9.46 -0.79
CA HIS A 84 11.22 -9.25 -2.00
C HIS A 84 11.96 -8.29 -2.93
N GLN A 85 12.49 -8.82 -4.04
CA GLN A 85 13.35 -8.06 -4.95
C GLN A 85 12.65 -6.83 -5.58
N PRO A 86 11.39 -6.92 -6.05
CA PRO A 86 10.67 -5.74 -6.57
C PRO A 86 10.42 -4.64 -5.53
N SER A 87 10.65 -4.92 -4.25
CA SER A 87 10.55 -3.93 -3.17
C SER A 87 11.90 -3.27 -2.89
N LYS A 88 13.00 -3.66 -3.54
CA LYS A 88 14.31 -3.05 -3.32
C LYS A 88 14.25 -1.56 -3.67
N LYS A 89 14.78 -0.72 -2.78
CA LYS A 89 15.02 0.68 -3.12
C LYS A 89 16.17 0.71 -4.11
N ASN A 90 15.97 1.33 -5.27
CA ASN A 90 17.09 1.63 -6.15
C ASN A 90 17.97 2.66 -5.44
N LYS A 91 19.19 2.26 -5.04
CA LYS A 91 20.24 3.22 -4.66
C LYS A 91 20.64 3.95 -5.93
N LYS A 92 19.93 5.03 -6.28
CA LYS A 92 20.45 6.04 -7.20
C LYS A 92 20.49 7.37 -6.44
N GLY A 93 21.71 7.87 -6.21
CA GLY A 93 21.96 9.24 -5.75
C GLY A 93 22.46 9.36 -4.30
N VAL A 94 23.69 8.94 -4.05
CA VAL A 94 24.70 9.86 -3.48
C VAL A 94 25.69 10.11 -4.62
#